data_AF-A0A3P4B7D1-F1
#
_entry.id   AF-A0A3P4B7D1-F1
#
_cell.length_a   1.000
_cell.length_b   1.000
_cell.length_c   1.000
_cell.angle_alpha   90.00
_cell.angle_beta   90.00
_cell.angle_gamma   90.00
#
_symmetry.space_group_name_H-M   'P 1'
#
loop_
_entity.id
_entity.type
_entity.pdbx_description
1 polymer ?
#
loop_
_entity_poly.entity_id
_entity_poly.type
_entity_poly.pdbx_seq_one_letter_code
_entity_poly.pdbx_strand_id
1 'polypeptide(L)'
;MTFISKTAALLARAGAGAGLAAVLALPLPALAGAIDQLHAFVNGTQAASGSFSQVTRGSGSQAGQAAPVQAGTFSFQRPGRFRWAVAKPYEQLIVSDGKQLFQYDPDLSQVTVREVGEAIGASPAQILFGSGSLEQSFDVAEQPDRDGLQWLRATPKTPEAGFSRVDIAFKDGLPARLELLDAFGQTTAITFNGVARNPQLPADSFRFTAPAGVDVVRMGGASPAARP
;
A
#
# COMPACT_ATOMS: atom_id res chain seq x y z
N MET A 1 2.41 -36.59 -5.45
CA MET A 1 3.85 -36.36 -5.25
C MET A 1 4.00 -35.70 -3.89
N THR A 2 4.23 -36.53 -2.87
CA THR A 2 4.12 -36.18 -1.45
C THR A 2 5.51 -35.77 -0.95
N PHE A 3 5.63 -34.55 -0.41
CA PHE A 3 6.88 -34.04 0.17
C PHE A 3 7.14 -34.73 1.51
N ILE A 4 8.21 -35.53 1.56
CA ILE A 4 8.69 -36.21 2.76
C ILE A 4 9.52 -35.23 3.58
N SER A 5 9.03 -34.94 4.79
CA SER A 5 9.72 -34.21 5.85
C SER A 5 10.97 -34.97 6.29
N LYS A 6 12.15 -34.33 6.27
CA LYS A 6 13.38 -34.87 6.86
C LYS A 6 13.44 -34.49 8.33
N THR A 7 13.08 -35.43 9.20
CA THR A 7 13.41 -35.42 10.62
C THR A 7 14.91 -35.71 10.81
N ALA A 8 15.64 -34.77 11.42
CA ALA A 8 16.97 -35.02 11.95
C ALA A 8 16.85 -35.71 13.31
N ALA A 9 17.28 -36.97 13.38
CA ALA A 9 17.46 -37.68 14.64
C ALA A 9 18.87 -37.37 15.17
N LEU A 10 18.97 -36.57 16.23
CA LEU A 10 20.21 -36.40 16.98
C LEU A 10 20.33 -37.55 17.99
N LEU A 11 21.27 -38.48 17.76
CA LEU A 11 21.68 -39.47 18.76
C LEU A 11 22.46 -38.76 19.89
N ALA A 12 21.88 -38.70 21.08
CA ALA A 12 22.61 -38.36 22.30
C ALA A 12 23.26 -39.63 22.87
N ARG A 13 24.60 -39.70 22.86
CA ARG A 13 25.35 -40.69 23.64
C ARG A 13 25.49 -40.18 25.07
N ALA A 14 24.90 -40.89 26.03
CA ALA A 14 25.01 -40.62 27.45
C ALA A 14 26.44 -40.89 27.95
N GLY A 15 27.11 -39.86 28.45
CA GLY A 15 28.32 -39.95 29.27
C GLY A 15 28.00 -39.45 30.66
N ALA A 16 28.29 -40.26 31.68
CA ALA A 16 28.06 -39.95 33.08
C ALA A 16 28.90 -38.74 33.54
N GLY A 17 28.22 -37.69 33.99
CA GLY A 17 28.80 -36.53 34.65
C GLY A 17 27.67 -35.72 35.27
N ALA A 18 27.54 -35.79 36.60
CA ALA A 18 26.53 -35.05 37.35
C ALA A 18 26.87 -33.55 37.37
N GLY A 19 26.42 -32.84 36.35
CA GLY A 19 26.29 -31.39 36.32
C GLY A 19 24.89 -31.07 35.84
N LEU A 20 24.03 -30.60 36.74
CA LEU A 20 22.66 -30.18 36.43
C LEU A 20 22.73 -28.88 35.60
N ALA A 21 23.06 -28.97 34.32
CA ALA A 21 23.02 -27.85 33.39
C ALA A 21 21.55 -27.58 33.04
N ALA A 22 20.89 -26.72 33.82
CA ALA A 22 19.60 -26.16 33.46
C ALA A 22 19.77 -25.35 32.17
N VAL A 23 19.41 -25.95 31.03
CA VAL A 23 19.28 -25.23 29.77
C VAL A 23 18.08 -24.30 29.92
N LEU A 24 18.36 -23.04 30.27
CA LEU A 24 17.39 -21.96 30.19
C LEU A 24 17.07 -21.75 28.70
N ALA A 25 15.97 -22.36 28.25
CA ALA A 25 15.36 -22.04 26.97
C ALA A 25 14.82 -20.61 27.07
N LEU A 26 15.67 -19.63 26.77
CA LEU A 26 15.24 -18.25 26.59
C LEU A 26 14.27 -18.22 25.41
N PRO A 27 13.03 -17.72 25.59
CA PRO A 27 12.12 -17.54 24.48
C PRO A 27 12.77 -16.54 23.52
N LEU A 28 13.17 -17.02 22.35
CA LEU A 28 13.57 -16.14 21.26
C LEU A 28 12.33 -15.31 20.92
N PRO A 29 12.42 -13.96 20.90
CA PRO A 29 11.33 -13.16 20.39
C PRO A 29 11.10 -13.61 18.95
N ALA A 30 9.92 -14.14 18.66
CA ALA A 30 9.50 -14.33 17.28
C ALA A 30 9.60 -12.97 16.59
N LEU A 31 10.39 -12.87 15.52
CA LEU A 31 10.39 -11.66 14.70
C LEU A 31 8.95 -11.44 14.25
N ALA A 32 8.37 -10.29 14.59
CA ALA A 32 7.03 -9.91 14.17
C ALA A 32 6.94 -10.00 12.64
N GLY A 33 5.95 -10.72 12.11
CA GLY A 33 5.76 -10.90 10.68
C GLY A 33 5.38 -9.60 9.96
N ALA A 34 5.23 -9.65 8.63
CA ALA A 34 4.75 -8.49 7.90
C ALA A 34 3.30 -8.13 8.29
N ILE A 35 2.48 -9.13 8.60
CA ILE A 35 1.10 -8.94 9.08
C ILE A 35 1.09 -8.25 10.44
N ASP A 36 1.94 -8.67 11.38
CA ASP A 36 2.06 -8.02 12.69
C ASP A 36 2.46 -6.54 12.54
N GLN A 37 3.39 -6.26 11.62
CA GLN A 37 3.79 -4.89 11.31
C GLN A 37 2.70 -4.08 10.64
N LEU A 38 1.90 -4.68 9.75
CA LEU A 38 0.72 -4.05 9.18
C LEU A 38 -0.26 -3.65 10.30
N HIS A 39 -0.56 -4.56 11.22
CA HIS A 39 -1.47 -4.29 12.35
C HIS A 39 -0.93 -3.18 13.24
N ALA A 40 0.35 -3.23 13.60
CA ALA A 40 1.00 -2.18 14.37
C ALA A 40 0.96 -0.82 13.65
N PHE A 41 1.18 -0.81 12.33
CA PHE A 41 1.12 0.39 11.52
C PHE A 41 -0.31 0.96 11.47
N VAL A 42 -1.32 0.14 11.16
CA VAL A 42 -2.71 0.56 11.05
C VAL A 42 -3.25 1.08 12.39
N ASN A 43 -2.95 0.40 13.49
CA ASN A 43 -3.45 0.76 14.83
C ASN A 43 -2.70 1.96 15.44
N GLY A 44 -1.39 2.07 15.18
CA GLY A 44 -0.53 3.10 15.79
C GLY A 44 -0.40 4.40 14.98
N THR A 45 -0.93 4.45 13.76
CA THR A 45 -0.71 5.57 12.83
C THR A 45 -2.04 6.23 12.48
N GLN A 46 -2.32 7.41 13.04
CA GLN A 46 -3.48 8.22 12.65
C GLN A 46 -3.16 9.14 11.46
N ALA A 47 -1.90 9.54 11.32
CA ALA A 47 -1.44 10.28 10.16
C ALA A 47 -0.05 9.80 9.74
N ALA A 48 0.28 9.90 8.46
CA ALA A 48 1.68 9.79 8.03
C ALA A 48 1.96 10.67 6.83
N SER A 49 3.24 10.95 6.60
CA SER A 49 3.73 11.61 5.39
C SER A 49 5.06 11.03 4.95
N GLY A 50 5.41 11.24 3.69
CA GLY A 50 6.73 10.87 3.17
C GLY A 50 6.82 11.15 1.69
N SER A 51 7.86 10.61 1.05
CA SER A 51 8.03 10.62 -0.39
C SER A 51 7.95 9.22 -0.98
N PHE A 52 7.72 9.16 -2.28
CA PHE A 52 7.72 7.90 -3.02
C PHE A 52 8.39 8.04 -4.37
N SER A 53 8.87 6.91 -4.89
CA SER A 53 9.13 6.70 -6.31
C SER A 53 8.30 5.51 -6.79
N GLN A 54 7.75 5.59 -8.00
CA GLN A 54 7.00 4.51 -8.60
C GLN A 54 7.40 4.26 -10.05
N VAL A 55 7.30 2.99 -10.45
CA VAL A 55 7.53 2.55 -11.82
C VAL A 55 6.46 1.54 -12.20
N THR A 56 5.88 1.74 -13.37
CA THR A 56 4.86 0.85 -13.92
C THR A 56 5.41 0.16 -15.16
N ARG A 57 5.24 -1.17 -15.26
CA ARG A 57 5.67 -1.96 -16.40
C ARG A 57 4.46 -2.60 -17.08
N GLY A 58 4.42 -2.50 -18.40
CA GLY A 58 3.38 -3.10 -19.23
C GLY A 58 3.39 -4.63 -19.22
N SER A 59 2.31 -5.21 -19.72
CA SER A 59 2.13 -6.65 -19.91
C SER A 59 2.03 -7.00 -21.40
N GLY A 60 2.02 -8.30 -21.74
CA GLY A 60 1.84 -8.77 -23.10
C GLY A 60 2.88 -8.24 -24.10
N SER A 61 2.44 -7.60 -25.17
CA SER A 61 3.33 -6.98 -26.18
C SER A 61 4.15 -5.81 -25.65
N GLN A 62 3.78 -5.27 -24.48
CA GLN A 62 4.49 -4.22 -23.76
C GLN A 62 5.32 -4.78 -22.60
N ALA A 63 5.44 -6.11 -22.47
CA ALA A 63 6.24 -6.74 -21.43
C ALA A 63 7.70 -6.28 -21.51
N GLY A 64 8.22 -5.73 -20.41
CA GLY A 64 9.57 -5.18 -20.32
C GLY A 64 9.69 -3.68 -20.64
N GLN A 65 8.64 -3.03 -21.19
CA GLN A 65 8.59 -1.58 -21.29
C GLN A 65 8.15 -0.99 -19.96
N ALA A 66 9.06 -0.24 -19.33
CA ALA A 66 8.77 0.55 -18.15
C ALA A 66 8.31 1.95 -18.57
N ALA A 67 7.20 2.40 -18.01
CA ALA A 67 6.83 3.81 -18.05
C ALA A 67 7.92 4.65 -17.34
N PRO A 68 8.01 5.95 -17.64
CA PRO A 68 8.89 6.85 -16.93
C PRO A 68 8.71 6.74 -15.41
N VAL A 69 9.82 6.75 -14.66
CA VAL A 69 9.77 6.73 -13.20
C VAL A 69 9.07 7.99 -12.71
N GLN A 70 8.03 7.80 -11.90
CA GLN A 70 7.31 8.88 -11.27
C GLN A 70 7.77 9.06 -9.83
N ALA A 71 7.82 10.29 -9.34
CA ALA A 71 8.24 10.58 -7.97
C ALA A 71 7.39 11.70 -7.38
N GLY A 72 7.19 11.65 -6.07
CA GLY A 72 6.27 12.56 -5.41
C GLY A 72 6.25 12.44 -3.90
N THR A 73 5.20 13.03 -3.32
CA THR A 73 4.95 13.04 -1.88
C THR A 73 3.58 12.51 -1.56
N PHE A 74 3.46 11.89 -0.40
CA PHE A 74 2.18 11.45 0.13
C PHE A 74 1.96 11.96 1.54
N SER A 75 0.68 12.13 1.89
CA SER A 75 0.24 12.26 3.28
C SER A 75 -1.13 11.64 3.44
N PHE A 76 -1.43 11.15 4.62
CA PHE A 76 -2.77 10.72 4.97
C PHE A 76 -3.11 11.07 6.40
N GLN A 77 -4.40 11.17 6.67
CA GLN A 77 -4.94 11.30 8.00
C GLN A 77 -6.25 10.53 8.10
N ARG A 78 -6.33 9.62 9.05
CA ARG A 78 -7.53 8.84 9.27
C ARG A 78 -8.62 9.70 9.96
N PRO A 79 -9.90 9.48 9.63
CA PRO A 79 -10.41 8.61 8.56
C PRO A 79 -10.38 9.31 7.18
N GLY A 80 -10.02 8.57 6.14
CA GLY A 80 -10.34 8.89 4.74
C GLY A 80 -9.61 10.07 4.07
N ARG A 81 -8.84 10.89 4.80
CA ARG A 81 -8.09 12.00 4.20
C ARG A 81 -6.76 11.51 3.64
N PHE A 82 -6.49 11.88 2.40
CA PHE A 82 -5.31 11.42 1.67
C PHE A 82 -4.86 12.45 0.65
N ARG A 83 -3.56 12.54 0.42
CA ARG A 83 -2.96 13.34 -0.63
C ARG A 83 -1.80 12.57 -1.24
N TRP A 84 -1.80 12.45 -2.56
CA TRP A 84 -0.75 11.88 -3.39
C TRP A 84 -0.43 12.87 -4.49
N ALA A 85 0.75 13.49 -4.40
CA ALA A 85 1.20 14.48 -5.36
C ALA A 85 2.39 13.91 -6.11
N VAL A 86 2.19 13.55 -7.37
CA VAL A 86 3.25 13.24 -8.32
C VAL A 86 3.83 14.56 -8.80
N ALA A 87 5.15 14.71 -8.67
CA ALA A 87 5.88 15.90 -9.11
C ALA A 87 6.67 15.67 -10.41
N LYS A 88 6.94 14.40 -10.76
CA LYS A 88 7.71 14.02 -11.95
C LYS A 88 7.16 12.75 -12.59
N PRO A 89 7.32 12.57 -13.91
CA PRO A 89 7.72 13.61 -14.88
C PRO A 89 6.57 14.55 -15.25
N TYR A 90 5.33 14.13 -15.02
CA TYR A 90 4.11 14.89 -15.23
C TYR A 90 3.41 15.07 -13.89
N GLU A 91 2.96 16.28 -13.61
CA GLU A 91 2.30 16.59 -12.34
C GLU A 91 0.93 15.94 -12.29
N GLN A 92 0.62 15.27 -11.19
CA GLN A 92 -0.70 14.71 -10.94
C GLN A 92 -1.01 14.80 -9.45
N LEU A 93 -2.25 15.15 -9.12
CA LEU A 93 -2.69 15.27 -7.73
C LEU A 93 -3.92 14.40 -7.50
N ILE A 94 -3.80 13.44 -6.60
CA ILE A 94 -4.95 12.72 -6.04
C ILE A 94 -5.11 13.19 -4.60
N VAL A 95 -6.28 13.70 -4.26
CA VAL A 95 -6.58 14.24 -2.94
C VAL A 95 -7.98 13.83 -2.52
N SER A 96 -8.10 13.38 -1.27
CA SER A 96 -9.36 13.02 -0.64
C SER A 96 -9.53 13.83 0.63
N ASP A 97 -10.69 14.45 0.78
CA ASP A 97 -11.09 15.16 2.01
C ASP A 97 -11.81 14.24 3.02
N GLY A 98 -11.94 12.94 2.68
CA GLY A 98 -12.66 11.93 3.46
C GLY A 98 -14.12 11.72 3.03
N LYS A 99 -14.64 12.56 2.13
CA LYS A 99 -15.96 12.40 1.49
C LYS A 99 -15.80 12.19 -0.01
N GLN A 100 -15.04 13.07 -0.64
CA GLN A 100 -14.79 13.07 -2.07
C GLN A 100 -13.32 12.86 -2.38
N LEU A 101 -13.06 12.18 -3.47
CA LEU A 101 -11.75 12.03 -4.08
C LEU A 101 -11.70 12.88 -5.36
N PHE A 102 -10.68 13.71 -5.43
CA PHE A 102 -10.35 14.54 -6.58
C PHE A 102 -9.07 13.99 -7.20
N GLN A 103 -9.11 13.74 -8.50
CA GLN A 103 -7.96 13.41 -9.31
C GLN A 103 -7.77 14.55 -10.31
N TYR A 104 -6.72 15.32 -10.14
CA TYR A 104 -6.38 16.47 -10.96
C TYR A 104 -5.17 16.16 -11.84
N ASP A 105 -5.35 16.39 -13.13
CA ASP A 105 -4.31 16.37 -14.14
C ASP A 105 -4.18 17.79 -14.73
N PRO A 106 -3.12 18.54 -14.40
CA PRO A 106 -2.88 19.89 -14.90
C PRO A 106 -2.71 19.94 -16.41
N ASP A 107 -2.04 18.94 -17.00
CA ASP A 107 -1.72 18.90 -18.43
C ASP A 107 -3.00 18.74 -19.26
N LEU A 108 -3.99 18.01 -18.72
CA LEU A 108 -5.31 17.88 -19.32
C LEU A 108 -6.29 19.00 -18.92
N SER A 109 -5.91 19.88 -17.98
CA SER A 109 -6.81 20.86 -17.37
C SER A 109 -8.12 20.23 -16.91
N GLN A 110 -8.04 19.04 -16.28
CA GLN A 110 -9.20 18.25 -15.90
C GLN A 110 -9.11 17.77 -14.45
N VAL A 111 -10.25 17.83 -13.75
CA VAL A 111 -10.46 17.20 -12.44
C VAL A 111 -11.56 16.16 -12.57
N THR A 112 -11.26 14.93 -12.17
CA THR A 112 -12.27 13.89 -11.95
C THR A 112 -12.61 13.82 -10.47
N VAL A 113 -13.90 13.82 -10.14
CA VAL A 113 -14.42 13.75 -8.78
C VAL A 113 -15.22 12.46 -8.60
N ARG A 114 -14.95 11.74 -7.51
CA ARG A 114 -15.64 10.50 -7.12
C ARG A 114 -15.98 10.52 -5.64
N GLU A 115 -17.02 9.81 -5.22
CA GLU A 115 -17.25 9.55 -3.80
C GLU A 115 -16.23 8.52 -3.27
N VAL A 116 -15.71 8.70 -2.05
CA VAL A 116 -14.62 7.86 -1.51
C VAL A 116 -14.99 6.38 -1.45
N GLY A 117 -16.26 6.06 -1.16
CA GLY A 117 -16.74 4.67 -1.14
C GLY A 117 -16.67 3.96 -2.50
N GLU A 118 -16.71 4.71 -3.60
CA GLU A 118 -16.60 4.20 -4.97
C GLU A 118 -15.16 4.28 -5.53
N ALA A 119 -14.23 4.85 -4.75
CA ALA A 119 -12.88 5.19 -5.20
C ALA A 119 -11.81 4.20 -4.71
N ILE A 120 -12.19 3.03 -4.19
CA ILE A 120 -11.24 1.98 -3.82
C ILE A 120 -10.43 1.60 -5.06
N GLY A 121 -9.10 1.73 -4.98
CA GLY A 121 -8.18 1.45 -6.09
C GLY A 121 -7.78 2.66 -6.93
N ALA A 122 -8.25 3.88 -6.63
CA ALA A 122 -7.84 5.10 -7.35
C ALA A 122 -6.34 5.42 -7.19
N SER A 123 -5.71 4.95 -6.11
CA SER A 123 -4.26 4.89 -5.97
C SER A 123 -3.85 3.59 -5.26
N PRO A 124 -2.78 2.89 -5.69
CA PRO A 124 -2.30 1.70 -5.00
C PRO A 124 -1.98 1.95 -3.52
N ALA A 125 -1.59 3.19 -3.16
CA ALA A 125 -1.28 3.57 -1.79
C ALA A 125 -2.53 3.67 -0.89
N GLN A 126 -3.74 3.88 -1.45
CA GLN A 126 -4.96 3.91 -0.64
C GLN A 126 -5.28 2.57 0.02
N ILE A 127 -4.73 1.47 -0.49
CA ILE A 127 -4.83 0.14 0.12
C ILE A 127 -4.18 0.13 1.51
N LEU A 128 -3.12 0.91 1.70
CA LEU A 128 -2.43 1.03 3.00
C LEU A 128 -3.08 2.09 3.92
N PHE A 129 -3.69 3.11 3.32
CA PHE A 129 -4.04 4.36 4.01
C PHE A 129 -5.54 4.66 4.07
N GLY A 130 -6.37 3.77 3.52
CA GLY A 130 -7.82 3.89 3.51
C GLY A 130 -8.47 3.77 4.89
N SER A 131 -9.77 3.99 4.92
CA SER A 131 -10.63 3.80 6.08
C SER A 131 -11.10 2.35 6.14
N GLY A 132 -10.47 1.53 6.97
CA GLY A 132 -10.84 0.13 7.15
C GLY A 132 -9.65 -0.77 7.45
N SER A 133 -9.93 -1.99 7.89
CA SER A 133 -8.92 -3.05 7.97
C SER A 133 -8.78 -3.67 6.59
N LEU A 134 -7.53 -3.85 6.14
CA LEU A 134 -7.22 -4.47 4.84
C LEU A 134 -7.88 -5.85 4.74
N GLU A 135 -7.91 -6.59 5.83
CA GLU A 135 -8.45 -7.93 5.95
C GLU A 135 -9.98 -8.01 5.73
N GLN A 136 -10.70 -6.89 5.73
CA GLN A 136 -12.13 -6.87 5.40
C GLN A 136 -12.33 -7.17 3.90
N SER A 137 -11.55 -6.50 3.04
CA SER A 137 -11.69 -6.58 1.58
C SER A 137 -10.71 -7.57 0.93
N PHE A 138 -9.68 -8.00 1.66
CA PHE A 138 -8.59 -8.81 1.12
C PHE A 138 -8.32 -10.05 1.98
N ASP A 139 -7.96 -11.15 1.31
CA ASP A 139 -7.28 -12.26 1.95
C ASP A 139 -5.79 -11.92 2.06
N VAL A 140 -5.28 -11.92 3.30
CA VAL A 140 -3.92 -11.50 3.63
C VAL A 140 -3.09 -12.71 4.03
N ALA A 141 -1.91 -12.86 3.43
CA ALA A 141 -0.97 -13.95 3.73
C ALA A 141 0.47 -13.45 3.79
N GLU A 142 1.25 -13.99 4.72
CA GLU A 142 2.71 -13.78 4.77
C GLU A 142 3.36 -14.27 3.46
N GLN A 143 4.44 -13.62 3.06
CA GLN A 143 5.27 -13.99 1.93
C GLN A 143 6.73 -14.15 2.40
N PRO A 144 7.57 -14.89 1.67
CA PRO A 144 8.98 -14.99 2.01
C PRO A 144 9.65 -13.61 2.07
N ASP A 145 10.42 -13.39 3.13
CA ASP A 145 11.27 -12.21 3.27
C ASP A 145 12.25 -12.11 2.08
N ARG A 146 12.42 -10.88 1.58
CA ARG A 146 13.35 -10.59 0.49
C ARG A 146 13.82 -9.14 0.57
N ASP A 147 15.03 -8.89 0.11
CA ASP A 147 15.69 -7.58 0.13
C ASP A 147 15.82 -6.97 1.55
N GLY A 148 15.84 -7.82 2.58
CA GLY A 148 15.85 -7.40 3.98
C GLY A 148 14.53 -6.78 4.45
N LEU A 149 13.43 -7.08 3.75
CA LEU A 149 12.08 -6.62 4.05
C LEU A 149 11.19 -7.83 4.35
N GLN A 150 10.18 -7.61 5.19
CA GLN A 150 9.16 -8.61 5.52
C GLN A 150 7.93 -8.34 4.66
N TRP A 151 7.42 -9.36 4.00
CA TRP A 151 6.40 -9.20 2.96
C TRP A 151 5.09 -9.88 3.32
N LEU A 152 3.98 -9.22 2.97
CA LEU A 152 2.66 -9.84 2.91
C LEU A 152 2.07 -9.67 1.52
N ARG A 153 1.09 -10.50 1.20
CA ARG A 153 0.24 -10.40 0.03
C ARG A 153 -1.20 -10.19 0.44
N ALA A 154 -1.85 -9.21 -0.17
CA ALA A 154 -3.28 -8.98 -0.11
C ALA A 154 -3.91 -9.30 -1.47
N THR A 155 -4.84 -10.26 -1.48
CA THR A 155 -5.61 -10.66 -2.67
C THR A 155 -7.06 -10.22 -2.49
N PRO A 156 -7.65 -9.46 -3.43
CA PRO A 156 -9.04 -9.05 -3.31
C PRO A 156 -9.97 -10.26 -3.15
N LYS A 157 -10.93 -10.18 -2.22
CA LYS A 157 -11.97 -11.20 -2.08
C LYS A 157 -12.98 -11.16 -3.21
N THR A 158 -13.08 -10.02 -3.92
CA THR A 158 -13.99 -9.84 -5.04
C THR A 158 -13.24 -9.31 -6.28
N PRO A 159 -13.61 -9.75 -7.49
CA PRO A 159 -12.85 -9.45 -8.71
C PRO A 159 -13.00 -8.01 -9.22
N GLU A 160 -13.88 -7.19 -8.63
CA GLU A 160 -14.18 -5.82 -9.08
C GLU A 160 -13.13 -4.78 -8.66
N ALA A 161 -12.11 -5.16 -7.87
CA ALA A 161 -11.12 -4.24 -7.34
C ALA A 161 -10.19 -3.60 -8.40
N GLY A 162 -10.23 -4.06 -9.66
CA GLY A 162 -9.39 -3.56 -10.74
C GLY A 162 -7.94 -4.07 -10.71
N PHE A 163 -7.58 -4.92 -9.75
CA PHE A 163 -6.28 -5.55 -9.64
C PHE A 163 -6.34 -6.98 -9.13
N SER A 164 -5.31 -7.77 -9.42
CA SER A 164 -5.23 -9.18 -9.05
C SER A 164 -4.61 -9.42 -7.68
N ARG A 165 -3.58 -8.64 -7.30
CA ARG A 165 -2.95 -8.74 -5.97
C ARG A 165 -2.10 -7.52 -5.64
N VAL A 166 -1.83 -7.35 -4.35
CA VAL A 166 -0.85 -6.39 -3.82
C VAL A 166 0.11 -7.09 -2.88
N ASP A 167 1.40 -6.93 -3.12
CA ASP A 167 2.45 -7.34 -2.19
C ASP A 167 2.95 -6.09 -1.45
N ILE A 168 2.97 -6.12 -0.12
CA ILE A 168 3.36 -4.99 0.74
C ILE A 168 4.56 -5.42 1.57
N ALA A 169 5.62 -4.61 1.54
CA ALA A 169 6.84 -4.83 2.30
C ALA A 169 6.93 -3.85 3.48
N PHE A 170 7.23 -4.38 4.65
CA PHE A 170 7.49 -3.62 5.86
C PHE A 170 8.96 -3.71 6.27
N LYS A 171 9.40 -2.63 6.91
CA LYS A 171 10.69 -2.54 7.60
C LYS A 171 10.51 -1.69 8.85
N ASP A 172 10.93 -2.21 9.99
CA ASP A 172 10.89 -1.50 11.28
C ASP A 172 9.49 -0.93 11.62
N GLY A 173 8.42 -1.65 11.25
CA GLY A 173 7.03 -1.27 11.49
C GLY A 173 6.48 -0.19 10.56
N LEU A 174 7.18 0.12 9.46
CA LEU A 174 6.76 1.10 8.45
C LEU A 174 6.70 0.47 7.06
N PRO A 175 5.75 0.90 6.20
CA PRO A 175 5.70 0.45 4.83
C PRO A 175 6.91 0.98 4.07
N ALA A 176 7.65 0.06 3.42
CA ALA A 176 8.85 0.36 2.66
C ALA A 176 8.61 0.22 1.15
N ARG A 177 7.81 -0.76 0.74
CA ARG A 177 7.53 -1.05 -0.68
C ARG A 177 6.13 -1.59 -0.88
N LEU A 178 5.57 -1.32 -2.05
CA LEU A 178 4.30 -1.88 -2.52
C LEU A 178 4.48 -2.34 -3.97
N GLU A 179 3.98 -3.53 -4.29
CA GLU A 179 3.93 -4.06 -5.65
C GLU A 179 2.49 -4.45 -5.98
N LEU A 180 1.90 -3.75 -6.95
CA LEU A 180 0.56 -3.99 -7.46
C LEU A 180 0.65 -4.76 -8.78
N LEU A 181 -0.14 -5.83 -8.90
CA LEU A 181 -0.44 -6.48 -10.17
C LEU A 181 -1.89 -6.19 -10.53
N ASP A 182 -2.13 -5.45 -11.61
CA ASP A 182 -3.48 -5.13 -12.05
C ASP A 182 -4.16 -6.30 -12.80
N ALA A 183 -5.44 -6.15 -13.14
CA ALA A 183 -6.21 -7.19 -13.84
C ALA A 183 -5.75 -7.45 -15.29
N PHE A 184 -4.98 -6.53 -15.88
CA PHE A 184 -4.41 -6.64 -17.22
C PHE A 184 -2.97 -7.16 -17.21
N GLY A 185 -2.43 -7.49 -16.03
CA GLY A 185 -1.08 -8.00 -15.84
C GLY A 185 0.00 -6.91 -15.75
N GLN A 186 -0.38 -5.63 -15.71
CA GLN A 186 0.52 -4.52 -15.49
C GLN A 186 1.06 -4.58 -14.05
N THR A 187 2.35 -4.29 -13.88
CA THR A 187 2.97 -4.25 -12.54
C THR A 187 3.36 -2.83 -12.18
N THR A 188 2.94 -2.35 -11.02
CA THR A 188 3.37 -1.07 -10.47
C THR A 188 4.13 -1.32 -9.17
N ALA A 189 5.39 -0.88 -9.11
CA ALA A 189 6.22 -0.96 -7.92
C ALA A 189 6.43 0.44 -7.35
N ILE A 190 6.14 0.61 -6.06
CA ILE A 190 6.24 1.87 -5.31
C ILE A 190 7.25 1.66 -4.18
N THR A 191 8.22 2.56 -4.06
CA THR A 191 9.16 2.62 -2.92
C THR A 191 8.87 3.85 -2.09
N PHE A 192 8.63 3.66 -0.79
CA PHE A 192 8.40 4.75 0.16
C PHE A 192 9.71 5.16 0.84
N ASN A 193 9.88 6.46 1.05
CA ASN A 193 11.06 7.02 1.69
C ASN A 193 10.65 8.07 2.74
N GLY A 194 11.40 8.12 3.84
CA GLY A 194 11.21 9.13 4.89
C GLY A 194 9.80 9.11 5.50
N VAL A 195 9.23 7.92 5.73
CA VAL A 195 7.88 7.78 6.30
C VAL A 195 7.88 8.29 7.75
N ALA A 196 7.20 9.41 7.98
CA ALA A 196 6.98 9.98 9.30
C ALA A 196 5.61 9.56 9.83
N ARG A 197 5.57 8.95 11.01
CA ARG A 197 4.33 8.57 11.71
C ARG A 197 3.83 9.73 12.57
N ASN A 198 2.53 9.97 12.50
CA ASN A 198 1.79 11.01 13.23
C ASN A 198 2.43 12.41 13.18
N PRO A 199 2.85 12.91 12.00
CA PRO A 199 3.36 14.26 11.89
C PRO A 199 2.22 15.26 12.11
N GLN A 200 2.58 16.48 12.52
CA GLN A 200 1.64 17.60 12.47
C GLN A 200 1.42 18.01 11.01
N LEU A 201 0.20 17.81 10.51
CA LEU A 201 -0.19 18.19 9.16
C LEU A 201 -0.99 19.50 9.19
N PRO A 202 -0.75 20.43 8.24
CA PRO A 202 -1.59 21.60 8.06
C PRO A 202 -3.07 21.24 7.89
N ALA A 203 -3.96 22.08 8.44
CA ALA A 203 -5.40 21.83 8.38
C ALA A 203 -5.96 21.72 6.95
N ASP A 204 -5.30 22.38 6.00
CA ASP A 204 -5.72 22.46 4.60
C ASP A 204 -4.99 21.47 3.68
N SER A 205 -4.17 20.56 4.22
CA SER A 205 -3.41 19.58 3.43
C SER A 205 -4.27 18.72 2.50
N PHE A 206 -5.52 18.51 2.88
CA PHE A 206 -6.47 17.62 2.21
C PHE A 206 -7.61 18.34 1.51
N ARG A 207 -7.58 19.68 1.48
CA ARG A 207 -8.55 20.48 0.73
C ARG A 207 -8.08 20.60 -0.72
N PHE A 208 -9.05 20.58 -1.63
CA PHE A 208 -8.80 20.84 -3.04
C PHE A 208 -9.85 21.80 -3.59
N THR A 209 -9.41 22.68 -4.47
CA THR A 209 -10.27 23.57 -5.22
C THR A 209 -9.75 23.55 -6.65
N ALA A 210 -10.62 23.17 -7.58
CA ALA A 210 -10.27 23.14 -8.99
C ALA A 210 -9.85 24.56 -9.44
N PRO A 211 -8.70 24.72 -10.12
CA PRO A 211 -8.32 25.99 -10.70
C PRO A 211 -9.37 26.52 -11.69
N ALA A 212 -9.40 27.83 -11.90
CA ALA A 212 -10.31 28.42 -12.88
C ALA A 212 -10.02 27.87 -14.29
N GLY A 213 -11.07 27.56 -15.05
CA GLY A 213 -10.96 27.06 -16.43
C GLY A 213 -10.71 25.55 -16.55
N VAL A 214 -10.60 24.82 -15.44
CA VAL A 214 -10.42 23.37 -15.42
C VAL A 214 -11.78 22.67 -15.56
N ASP A 215 -11.85 21.65 -16.42
CA ASP A 215 -13.05 20.83 -16.58
C ASP A 215 -13.25 19.92 -15.37
N VAL A 216 -14.51 19.77 -14.91
CA VAL A 216 -14.84 19.00 -13.71
C VAL A 216 -15.81 17.87 -14.07
N VAL A 217 -15.26 16.67 -14.17
CA VAL A 217 -16.00 15.44 -14.46
C VAL A 217 -16.39 14.76 -13.14
N ARG A 218 -17.68 14.51 -12.92
CA ARG A 218 -18.17 13.80 -11.73
C ARG A 218 -18.60 12.38 -12.10
N MET A 219 -18.03 11.38 -11.44
CA MET A 219 -18.42 9.97 -11.59
C MET A 219 -19.22 9.57 -10.35
N GLY A 220 -20.41 8.98 -10.52
CA GLY A 220 -21.20 8.45 -9.39
C GLY A 220 -22.42 9.28 -8.94
N GLY A 221 -23.02 10.10 -9.80
CA GLY A 221 -24.29 10.77 -9.53
C GLY A 221 -25.00 11.17 -10.83
N ALA A 222 -26.34 11.20 -10.82
CA ALA A 222 -27.17 11.46 -11.99
C ALA A 222 -26.64 12.60 -12.87
N SER A 223 -26.71 12.41 -14.20
CA SER A 223 -26.30 13.39 -15.23
C SER A 223 -26.59 14.82 -14.78
N PRO A 224 -25.62 15.75 -14.86
CA PRO A 224 -25.96 17.15 -14.76
C PRO A 224 -26.94 17.44 -15.90
N ALA A 225 -28.18 17.80 -15.55
CA ALA A 225 -29.13 18.36 -16.51
C ALA A 225 -28.40 19.47 -17.27
N ALA A 226 -28.44 19.37 -18.61
CA ALA A 226 -27.90 20.38 -19.49
C ALA A 226 -28.37 21.76 -19.01
N ARG A 227 -27.42 22.67 -18.79
CA ARG A 227 -27.76 24.07 -18.49
C ARG A 227 -28.48 24.65 -19.71
N PRO A 228 -29.54 25.45 -19.52
CA PRO A 228 -30.28 26.07 -20.61
C PRO A 228 -29.43 27.03 -21.44
#